data_AF-A0A0J6FDJ5-F1
#
_entry.id   AF-A0A0J6FDJ5-F1
#
_cell.length_a   1.000
_cell.length_b   1.000
_cell.length_c   1.000
_cell.angle_alpha   90.00
_cell.angle_beta   90.00
_cell.angle_gamma   90.00
#
_symmetry.space_group_name_H-M   'P 1'
#
loop_
_entity.id
_entity.type
_entity.pdbx_description
1 polymer ?
#
loop_
_entity_poly.entity_id
_entity_poly.type
_entity_poly.pdbx_seq_one_letter_code
_entity_poly.pdbx_strand_id
1 'polypeptide(L)'
;MTEALVLKDAAGCSERSVKTIRLNPRLFGSARAPQVRVGRRRSITPPMLEALCDHLLEKPGLYLDEMVVFLWDEFHVRATTSSIRRALAFSGWSKKTAQQRARECNADLQDS
;
A
#
# COMPACT_ATOMS: atom_id res chain seq x y z
N MET A 1 -15.82 -18.49 -39.74
CA MET A 1 -14.92 -17.32 -39.68
C MET A 1 -15.15 -16.62 -38.35
N THR A 2 -14.24 -16.80 -37.40
CA THR A 2 -14.40 -16.44 -35.99
C THR A 2 -14.44 -14.91 -35.82
N GLU A 3 -15.50 -14.35 -35.23
CA GLU A 3 -15.67 -12.91 -34.97
C GLU A 3 -14.43 -12.20 -34.39
N ALA A 4 -13.58 -12.93 -33.66
CA ALA A 4 -12.35 -12.40 -33.09
C ALA A 4 -11.35 -11.93 -34.16
N LEU A 5 -11.34 -12.52 -35.36
CA LEU A 5 -10.49 -12.11 -36.48
C LEU A 5 -11.00 -10.80 -37.10
N VAL A 6 -12.32 -10.65 -37.25
CA VAL A 6 -12.95 -9.42 -37.77
C VAL A 6 -12.70 -8.24 -36.83
N LEU A 7 -12.83 -8.45 -35.52
CA LEU A 7 -12.53 -7.44 -34.50
C LEU A 7 -11.04 -7.11 -34.41
N LYS A 8 -10.16 -8.08 -34.65
CA LYS A 8 -8.70 -7.87 -34.69
C LYS A 8 -8.33 -6.92 -35.83
N ASP A 9 -8.87 -7.14 -37.02
CA ASP A 9 -8.57 -6.29 -38.19
C ASP A 9 -9.22 -4.90 -38.06
N ALA A 10 -10.41 -4.79 -37.45
CA ALA A 10 -11.07 -3.50 -37.20
C ALA A 10 -10.43 -2.67 -36.06
N ALA A 11 -9.88 -3.32 -35.03
CA ALA A 11 -9.34 -2.64 -33.84
C ALA A 11 -7.80 -2.56 -33.80
N GLY A 12 -7.10 -3.13 -34.79
CA GLY A 12 -5.63 -3.19 -34.81
C GLY A 12 -5.01 -3.97 -33.64
N CYS A 13 -5.81 -4.75 -32.92
CA CYS A 13 -5.41 -5.44 -31.70
C CYS A 13 -4.94 -6.88 -32.00
N SER A 14 -4.05 -7.42 -31.16
CA SER A 14 -3.67 -8.83 -31.29
C SER A 14 -4.85 -9.76 -30.97
N GLU A 15 -4.89 -10.97 -31.55
CA GLU A 15 -5.93 -11.96 -31.22
C GLU A 15 -5.95 -12.29 -29.71
N ARG A 16 -4.77 -12.28 -29.05
CA ARG A 16 -4.65 -12.43 -27.59
C ARG A 16 -5.33 -11.29 -26.84
N SER A 17 -5.18 -10.05 -27.29
CA SER A 17 -5.84 -8.88 -26.70
C SER A 17 -7.36 -8.99 -26.83
N VAL A 18 -7.87 -9.36 -28.00
CA VAL A 18 -9.30 -9.54 -28.24
C VAL A 18 -9.87 -10.63 -27.32
N LYS A 19 -9.18 -11.77 -27.19
CA LYS A 19 -9.58 -12.85 -26.25
C LYS A 19 -9.59 -12.38 -24.80
N THR A 20 -8.54 -11.69 -24.36
CA THR A 20 -8.42 -11.19 -22.98
C THR A 20 -9.53 -10.18 -22.66
N ILE A 21 -9.79 -9.23 -23.56
CA ILE A 21 -10.86 -8.23 -23.39
C ILE A 21 -12.24 -8.89 -23.37
N ARG A 22 -12.49 -9.93 -24.16
CA ARG A 22 -13.75 -10.69 -24.10
C ARG A 22 -13.90 -11.51 -22.82
N LEU A 23 -12.79 -12.04 -22.29
CA LEU A 23 -12.78 -12.87 -21.09
C LEU A 23 -12.91 -12.03 -19.81
N ASN A 24 -12.28 -10.86 -19.75
CA ASN A 24 -12.22 -10.05 -18.54
C ASN A 24 -13.61 -9.68 -17.96
N PRO A 25 -14.62 -9.25 -18.74
CA PRO A 25 -15.94 -8.97 -18.21
C PRO A 25 -16.62 -10.21 -17.63
N ARG A 26 -16.37 -11.39 -18.20
CA ARG A 26 -16.92 -12.66 -17.71
C ARG A 26 -16.30 -13.08 -16.38
N LEU A 27 -15.02 -12.77 -16.16
CA LEU A 27 -14.27 -13.16 -14.97
C LEU A 27 -14.30 -12.10 -13.86
N PHE A 28 -14.31 -10.82 -14.22
CA PHE A 28 -14.09 -9.69 -13.32
C PHE A 28 -15.19 -8.61 -13.40
N GLY A 29 -16.19 -8.76 -14.28
CA GLY A 29 -17.25 -7.75 -14.47
C GLY A 29 -16.80 -6.48 -15.20
N SER A 30 -15.54 -6.39 -15.64
CA SER A 30 -14.97 -5.25 -16.37
C SER A 30 -14.10 -5.71 -17.54
N ALA A 31 -14.01 -4.90 -18.60
CA ALA A 31 -13.07 -5.14 -19.70
C ALA A 31 -11.60 -5.07 -19.24
N ARG A 32 -11.32 -4.37 -18.14
CA ARG A 32 -10.01 -4.35 -17.49
C ARG A 32 -9.95 -5.37 -16.37
N ALA A 33 -8.92 -6.22 -16.41
CA ALA A 33 -8.57 -7.06 -15.27
C ALA A 33 -8.15 -6.18 -14.08
N PRO A 34 -8.44 -6.60 -12.83
CA PRO A 34 -7.95 -5.90 -11.66
C PRO A 34 -6.42 -5.87 -11.66
N GLN A 35 -5.85 -4.75 -11.20
CA GLN A 35 -4.41 -4.62 -11.06
C GLN A 35 -3.95 -5.43 -9.84
N VAL A 36 -3.52 -6.66 -10.09
CA VAL A 36 -2.85 -7.46 -9.06
C VAL A 36 -1.39 -7.03 -9.00
N ARG A 37 -0.90 -6.64 -7.81
CA ARG A 37 0.52 -6.36 -7.60
C ARG A 37 1.31 -7.66 -7.78
N VAL A 38 1.98 -7.79 -8.92
CA VAL A 38 2.93 -8.86 -9.18
C VAL A 38 4.28 -8.45 -8.59
N GLY A 39 4.77 -9.17 -7.57
CA GLY A 39 6.05 -8.90 -6.94
C GLY A 39 6.18 -9.45 -5.52
N ARG A 40 7.35 -9.27 -4.91
CA ARG A 40 7.61 -9.68 -3.52
C ARG A 40 6.61 -9.00 -2.58
N ARG A 41 5.99 -9.78 -1.70
CA ARG A 41 5.15 -9.24 -0.62
C ARG A 41 5.95 -8.26 0.22
N ARG A 42 5.30 -7.20 0.70
CA ARG A 42 5.94 -6.20 1.56
C ARG A 42 6.43 -6.90 2.83
N SER A 43 7.63 -6.55 3.28
CA SER A 43 8.16 -7.03 4.57
C SER A 43 7.41 -6.43 5.75
N ILE A 44 6.93 -5.19 5.59
CA ILE A 44 6.06 -4.51 6.56
C ILE A 44 4.64 -4.56 5.98
N THR A 45 3.76 -5.28 6.67
CA THR A 45 2.35 -5.41 6.27
C THR A 45 1.57 -4.16 6.68
N PRO A 46 0.39 -3.90 6.09
CA PRO A 46 -0.41 -2.73 6.47
C PRO A 46 -0.74 -2.66 7.98
N PRO A 47 -1.14 -3.76 8.67
CA PRO A 47 -1.40 -3.70 10.11
C PRO A 47 -0.17 -3.35 10.95
N MET A 48 1.01 -3.82 10.56
CA MET A 48 2.26 -3.48 11.26
C MET A 48 2.62 -2.00 11.09
N LEU A 49 2.31 -1.43 9.93
CA LEU A 49 2.51 -0.02 9.65
C LEU A 49 1.53 0.85 10.43
N GLU A 50 0.28 0.40 10.59
CA GLU A 50 -0.74 1.07 11.40
C GLU A 50 -0.33 1.10 12.87
N ALA A 51 0.04 -0.05 13.45
CA ALA A 51 0.55 -0.11 14.82
C ALA A 51 1.80 0.76 15.04
N LEU A 52 2.70 0.81 14.05
CA LEU A 52 3.85 1.70 14.11
C LEU A 52 3.44 3.19 14.09
N CYS A 53 2.45 3.56 13.29
CA CYS A 53 1.91 4.91 13.24
C CYS A 53 1.24 5.30 14.57
N ASP A 54 0.48 4.39 15.17
CA ASP A 54 -0.15 4.60 16.48
C ASP A 54 0.91 4.80 17.58
N HIS A 55 1.95 3.96 17.57
CA HIS A 55 3.07 4.12 18.50
C HIS A 55 3.79 5.47 18.32
N LEU A 56 3.84 5.99 17.08
CA LEU A 56 4.40 7.31 16.79
C LEU A 56 3.49 8.47 17.23
N LEU A 57 2.20 8.25 17.44
CA LEU A 57 1.33 9.27 18.04
C LEU A 57 1.67 9.47 19.51
N GLU A 58 1.94 8.38 20.23
CA GLU A 58 2.40 8.43 21.62
C GLU A 58 3.83 9.00 21.73
N LYS A 59 4.71 8.63 20.79
CA LYS A 59 6.13 8.99 20.81
C LYS A 59 6.61 9.49 19.42
N PRO A 60 6.28 10.73 19.05
CA PRO A 60 6.56 11.27 17.70
C PRO A 60 8.06 11.49 17.40
N GLY A 61 8.92 11.36 18.41
CA GLY A 61 10.37 11.55 18.31
C GLY A 61 11.20 10.27 18.10
N LEU A 62 10.56 9.10 18.00
CA LEU A 62 11.26 7.82 17.83
C LEU A 62 12.21 7.82 16.63
N TYR A 63 13.44 7.39 16.86
CA TYR A 63 14.44 7.15 15.82
C TYR A 63 14.09 5.91 14.99
N LEU A 64 14.57 5.86 13.75
CA LEU A 64 14.30 4.73 12.85
C LEU A 64 14.77 3.38 13.42
N ASP A 65 15.87 3.36 14.16
CA ASP A 65 16.37 2.14 14.80
C ASP A 65 15.47 1.67 15.94
N GLU A 66 14.87 2.60 16.68
CA GLU A 66 13.89 2.27 17.72
C GLU A 66 12.61 1.70 17.12
N MET A 67 12.20 2.20 15.94
CA MET A 67 11.09 1.61 15.18
C MET A 67 11.41 0.19 14.68
N VAL A 68 12.69 -0.10 14.36
CA VAL A 68 13.11 -1.47 14.02
C VAL A 68 12.96 -2.38 15.23
N VAL A 69 13.36 -1.91 16.42
CA VAL A 69 13.20 -2.65 17.66
C VAL A 69 11.73 -2.89 17.97
N PHE A 70 10.87 -1.88 17.83
CA PHE A 70 9.42 -2.03 18.02
C PHE A 70 8.81 -3.11 17.10
N LEU A 71 9.14 -3.09 15.80
CA LEU A 71 8.64 -4.09 14.86
C LEU A 71 9.19 -5.50 15.12
N TRP A 72 10.36 -5.59 15.74
CA TRP A 72 10.93 -6.86 16.18
C TRP A 72 10.24 -7.37 17.44
N ASP A 73 10.00 -6.51 18.43
CA ASP A 73 9.39 -6.88 19.70
C ASP A 73 7.91 -7.28 19.53
N GLU A 74 7.13 -6.44 18.87
CA GLU A 74 5.68 -6.63 18.73
C GLU A 74 5.35 -7.69 17.65
N PHE A 75 6.07 -7.67 16.52
CA PHE A 75 5.71 -8.49 15.35
C PHE A 75 6.75 -9.53 14.95
N HIS A 76 7.88 -9.63 15.66
CA HIS A 76 8.96 -10.59 15.36
C HIS A 76 9.49 -10.48 13.92
N VAL A 77 9.41 -9.28 13.33
CA VAL A 77 9.85 -9.02 11.95
C VAL A 77 11.15 -8.23 11.93
N ARG A 78 12.16 -8.79 11.25
CA ARG A 78 13.43 -8.10 10.99
C ARG A 78 13.24 -7.04 9.91
N ALA A 79 12.83 -5.85 10.31
CA ALA A 79 12.79 -4.69 9.45
C ALA A 79 14.18 -4.05 9.33
N THR A 80 14.45 -3.40 8.19
CA THR A 80 15.59 -2.49 8.04
C THR A 80 15.09 -1.05 8.11
N THR A 81 15.93 -0.11 8.55
CA THR A 81 15.59 1.32 8.57
C THR A 81 15.10 1.83 7.20
N SER A 82 15.68 1.32 6.11
CA SER A 82 15.26 1.64 4.74
C SER A 82 13.89 1.07 4.36
N SER A 83 13.50 -0.08 4.93
CA SER A 83 12.14 -0.61 4.75
C SER A 83 11.11 0.19 5.53
N ILE A 84 11.45 0.62 6.76
CA ILE A 84 10.58 1.47 7.58
C ILE A 84 10.37 2.82 6.91
N ARG A 85 11.43 3.48 6.45
CA ARG A 85 11.34 4.77 5.76
C ARG A 85 10.46 4.69 4.51
N ARG A 86 10.58 3.61 3.72
CA ARG A 86 9.72 3.35 2.55
C ARG A 86 8.26 3.08 2.95
N ALA A 87 8.03 2.37 4.05
CA ALA A 87 6.68 2.08 4.53
C ALA A 87 5.99 3.36 5.03
N LEU A 88 6.69 4.19 5.82
CA LEU A 88 6.20 5.51 6.26
C LEU A 88 5.92 6.43 5.08
N ALA A 89 6.81 6.47 4.08
CA ALA A 89 6.55 7.24 2.85
C ALA A 89 5.32 6.73 2.09
N PHE A 90 5.09 5.41 2.07
CA PHE A 90 3.91 4.82 1.45
C PHE A 90 2.60 5.18 2.19
N SER A 91 2.62 5.33 3.51
CA SER A 91 1.46 5.81 4.29
C SER A 91 1.32 7.33 4.33
N GLY A 92 2.22 8.09 3.70
CA GLY A 92 2.22 9.56 3.77
C GLY A 92 2.68 10.11 5.13
N TRP A 93 3.31 9.29 5.96
CA TRP A 93 3.81 9.68 7.27
C TRP A 93 5.11 10.47 7.12
N SER A 94 5.02 11.79 7.33
CA SER A 94 6.18 12.68 7.39
C SER A 94 6.42 13.13 8.83
N LYS A 95 7.65 13.59 9.14
CA LYS A 95 7.97 14.20 10.45
C LYS A 95 7.02 15.35 10.79
N LYS A 96 6.57 16.11 9.78
CA LYS A 96 5.56 17.18 9.95
C LYS A 96 4.19 16.60 10.31
N THR A 97 3.80 15.48 9.70
CA THR A 97 2.54 14.80 9.98
C THR A 97 2.53 14.28 11.42
N ALA A 98 3.63 13.69 11.89
CA ALA A 98 3.77 13.26 13.28
C ALA A 98 3.66 14.44 14.26
N GLN A 99 4.31 15.57 13.95
CA GLN A 99 4.27 16.76 14.81
C GLN A 99 2.90 17.46 14.79
N GLN A 100 2.23 17.50 13.65
CA GLN A 100 0.89 18.06 13.52
C GLN A 100 -0.13 17.21 14.27
N ARG A 101 -0.08 15.89 14.12
CA ARG A 101 -0.94 14.97 14.88
C ARG A 101 -0.70 15.05 16.38
N ALA A 102 0.56 15.15 16.82
CA ALA A 102 0.86 15.37 18.24
C ALA A 102 0.31 16.70 18.77
N ARG A 103 0.28 17.77 17.95
CA ARG A 103 -0.35 19.04 18.32
C ARG A 103 -1.87 18.93 18.41
N GLU A 104 -2.49 18.23 17.47
CA GLU A 104 -3.93 17.97 17.46
C GLU A 104 -4.35 17.14 18.69
N CYS A 105 -3.67 16.03 19.00
CA CYS A 105 -3.95 15.21 20.17
C CYS A 105 -3.75 15.95 21.51
N ASN A 106 -2.77 16.85 21.60
CA ASN A 106 -2.61 17.67 22.81
C ASN A 106 -3.69 18.75 22.97
N ALA A 107 -4.30 19.21 21.88
CA ALA A 107 -5.40 20.18 21.93
C ALA A 107 -6.71 19.53 22.39
N ASP A 108 -6.99 18.29 21.95
CA ASP A 108 -8.15 17.49 22.39
C ASP A 108 -8.15 17.19 23.91
N LEU A 109 -6.97 17.10 24.53
CA LEU A 109 -6.84 16.87 25.98
C LEU A 109 -7.14 18.11 26.85
N GLN A 110 -7.31 19.30 26.25
CA GLN A 110 -7.55 20.56 26.99
C GLN A 110 -9.03 20.99 27.01
N ASP A 111 -9.94 20.19 26.45
CA ASP A 111 -11.38 20.50 26.34
C ASP A 111 -12.25 19.59 27.24
N SER A 112 -11.77 19.22 28.43
CA SER A 112 -12.51 18.42 29.43
C SER A 112 -12.41 18.99 30.84
#